data_AF-A0A2E9A5N4-F1
#
_entry.id   AF-A0A2E9A5N4-F1
#
_cell.length_a   1.000
_cell.length_b   1.000
_cell.length_c   1.000
_cell.angle_alpha   90.00
_cell.angle_beta   90.00
_cell.angle_gamma   90.00
#
_symmetry.space_group_name_H-M   'P 1'
#
loop_
_entity.id
_entity.type
_entity.pdbx_description
1 polymer ?
#
loop_
_entity_poly.entity_id
_entity_poly.type
_entity_poly.pdbx_seq_one_letter_code
_entity_poly.pdbx_strand_id
1 'polypeptide(L)' 'MYMSSKGEKKDKSGQMPASQAGLMTFFADSGKGIKLSPIVVMGGALAIIVISIALRVFPII' A
#
# COMPACT_ATOMS: atom_id res chain seq x y z
N MET A 1 23.07 -21.93 -47.59
CA MET A 1 21.81 -22.66 -47.85
C MET A 1 22.03 -24.08 -47.33
N TYR A 2 21.36 -24.61 -46.30
CA TYR A 2 19.97 -24.43 -45.88
C TYR A 2 19.83 -24.40 -44.35
N MET A 3 18.90 -23.56 -43.91
CA MET A 3 18.26 -23.57 -42.60
C MET A 3 17.43 -24.85 -42.47
N SER A 4 17.49 -25.56 -41.34
CA SER A 4 16.43 -26.50 -40.95
C SER A 4 15.84 -26.04 -39.61
N SER A 5 14.67 -25.42 -39.72
CA SER A 5 13.85 -24.88 -38.64
C SER A 5 13.33 -26.03 -37.79
N LYS A 6 13.87 -26.19 -36.58
CA LYS A 6 13.31 -27.10 -35.57
C LYS A 6 12.32 -26.31 -34.72
N GLY A 7 11.03 -26.44 -35.07
CA GLY A 7 9.93 -25.94 -34.25
C GLY A 7 9.82 -26.73 -32.95
N GLU A 8 10.31 -26.17 -31.84
CA GLU A 8 10.13 -26.72 -30.50
C GLU A 8 9.38 -25.70 -29.64
N LYS A 9 8.05 -25.80 -29.72
CA LYS A 9 7.09 -25.79 -28.60
C LYS A 9 7.45 -24.85 -27.42
N LYS A 10 7.04 -23.59 -27.56
CA LYS A 10 6.17 -22.85 -26.62
C LYS A 10 6.13 -23.31 -25.14
N ASP A 11 7.28 -23.42 -24.47
CA ASP A 11 7.32 -23.41 -23.00
C ASP A 11 7.24 -21.96 -22.52
N LYS A 12 6.04 -21.38 -22.64
CA LYS A 12 5.66 -20.11 -22.01
C LYS A 12 5.40 -20.30 -20.51
N SER A 13 6.17 -21.15 -19.84
CA SER A 13 6.09 -21.44 -18.40
C SER A 13 6.90 -20.44 -17.57
N GLY A 14 7.13 -19.24 -18.10
CA GLY A 14 7.80 -18.13 -17.42
C GLY A 14 7.27 -16.76 -17.83
N GLN A 15 6.26 -16.70 -18.69
CA GLN A 15 5.63 -15.44 -19.06
C GLN A 15 4.44 -15.26 -18.10
N MET A 16 4.74 -14.77 -16.89
CA MET A 16 3.72 -14.26 -15.97
C MET A 16 2.67 -13.48 -16.78
N PRO A 17 1.36 -13.76 -16.60
CA PRO A 17 0.32 -13.16 -17.41
C PRO A 17 0.51 -11.64 -17.41
N ALA A 18 0.67 -11.01 -18.57
CA ALA A 18 0.89 -9.58 -18.69
C ALA A 18 -0.20 -8.74 -17.98
N SER A 19 -1.40 -9.32 -17.77
CA SER A 19 -2.47 -8.72 -16.96
C SER A 19 -2.20 -8.70 -15.44
N GLN A 20 -1.35 -9.57 -14.89
CA GLN A 20 -0.98 -9.57 -13.46
C GLN A 20 0.21 -8.65 -13.14
N ALA A 21 1.08 -8.36 -14.12
CA ALA A 21 2.17 -7.40 -13.96
C ALA A 21 1.64 -5.98 -13.66
N GLY A 22 0.51 -5.61 -14.29
CA GLY A 22 -0.21 -4.37 -14.00
C GLY A 22 -0.78 -4.36 -12.58
N LEU A 23 -1.50 -5.41 -12.16
CA LEU A 23 -2.06 -5.53 -10.80
C LEU A 23 -0.99 -5.40 -9.70
N MET A 24 0.18 -6.03 -9.86
CA MET A 24 1.27 -5.89 -8.88
C MET A 24 1.82 -4.46 -8.82
N THR A 25 1.87 -3.73 -9.94
CA THR A 25 2.24 -2.31 -9.96
C THR A 25 1.14 -1.42 -9.35
N PHE A 26 -0.13 -1.73 -9.61
CA PHE A 26 -1.28 -1.00 -9.08
C PHE A 26 -1.46 -1.20 -7.56
N PHE A 27 -1.19 -2.40 -7.05
CA PHE A 27 -1.16 -2.66 -5.61
C PHE A 27 0.13 -2.15 -4.95
N ALA A 28 1.25 -2.09 -5.67
CA ALA A 28 2.48 -1.46 -5.17
C ALA A 28 2.32 0.07 -5.01
N ASP A 29 1.57 0.72 -5.91
CA ASP A 29 1.37 2.16 -5.87
C ASP A 29 0.33 2.59 -4.80
N SER A 30 -0.67 1.75 -4.53
CA SER A 30 -1.66 1.97 -3.46
C SER A 30 -1.04 1.99 -2.05
N GLY A 31 0.19 1.46 -1.89
CA GLY A 31 0.91 1.38 -0.62
C GLY A 31 1.75 2.61 -0.25
N LYS A 32 1.86 3.62 -1.14
CA LYS A 32 2.59 4.87 -0.86
C LYS A 32 1.76 5.87 -0.04
N GLY A 33 0.97 5.38 0.90
CA GLY A 33 0.31 6.24 1.87
C GLY A 33 1.32 6.88 2.83
N ILE A 34 0.93 7.98 3.46
CA ILE A 34 1.67 8.54 4.59
C ILE A 34 1.71 7.46 5.67
N LYS A 35 2.91 6.98 6.01
CA LYS A 35 3.14 6.04 7.11
C LYS A 35 2.94 6.77 8.43
N LEU A 36 1.69 6.88 8.86
CA LEU A 36 1.35 7.34 10.20
C LEU A 36 1.67 6.22 11.18
N SER A 37 2.61 6.48 12.09
CA SER A 37 2.87 5.56 13.19
C SER A 37 1.60 5.46 14.06
N PRO A 38 1.17 4.25 14.47
CA PRO A 38 0.03 4.07 15.35
C PRO A 38 0.12 4.90 16.64
N ILE A 39 1.35 5.17 17.09
CA ILE A 39 1.64 6.02 18.25
C ILE A 39 1.11 7.45 18.06
N VAL A 40 1.21 8.01 16.84
CA VAL A 40 0.81 9.38 16.55
C VAL A 40 -0.72 9.50 16.57
N VAL A 41 -1.41 8.49 16.03
CA VAL A 41 -2.88 8.43 16.03
C VAL A 41 -3.40 8.28 17.46
N MET A 42 -2.80 7.39 18.26
CA MET A 42 -3.14 7.21 19.68
C MET A 42 -2.88 8.48 20.49
N GLY A 43 -1.72 9.12 20.28
CA GLY A 43 -1.37 10.38 20.96
C GLY A 43 -2.36 11.51 20.62
N GLY A 44 -2.72 11.66 19.35
CA GLY A 44 -3.70 12.66 18.91
C GLY A 44 -5.09 12.43 19.52
N ALA A 45 -5.56 11.18 19.54
CA ALA A 45 -6.83 10.83 20.17
C ALA A 45 -6.82 11.14 21.68
N LEU A 46 -5.76 10.75 22.40
CA LEU A 46 -5.62 11.04 23.83
C LEU A 46 -5.56 12.55 24.11
N ALA A 47 -4.84 13.31 23.29
CA ALA A 47 -4.73 14.76 23.43
C ALA A 47 -6.11 15.44 23.37
N ILE A 48 -6.95 15.06 22.40
CA ILE A 48 -8.30 15.61 22.24
C ILE A 48 -9.17 15.30 23.47
N ILE A 49 -9.07 14.08 24.02
CA ILE A 49 -9.81 13.68 25.21
C ILE A 49 -9.38 14.54 26.41
N VAL A 50 -8.07 14.67 26.63
CA VAL A 50 -7.53 15.47 27.74
C VAL A 50 -7.96 16.93 27.63
N ILE A 51 -7.87 17.52 26.43
CA ILE A 51 -8.31 18.90 26.19
C ILE A 51 -9.82 19.02 26.48
N SER A 52 -10.63 18.07 26.02
CA SER A 52 -12.08 18.08 26.26
C SER A 52 -12.43 18.01 27.74
N ILE A 53 -11.71 17.20 28.51
CA ILE A 53 -11.87 17.11 29.97
C ILE A 53 -11.38 18.40 30.64
N ALA A 54 -10.22 18.91 30.23
CA ALA A 54 -9.63 20.13 30.80
C ALA A 54 -10.57 21.33 30.62
N LEU A 55 -11.16 21.51 29.43
CA LEU A 55 -12.13 22.58 29.17
C LEU A 55 -13.43 22.42 29.97
N ARG A 56 -13.82 21.19 30.31
CA ARG A 56 -15.00 20.92 31.14
C ARG A 56 -14.75 21.18 32.63
N VAL A 57 -13.53 20.90 33.09
CA VAL A 57 -13.15 21.04 34.51
C VAL A 57 -12.69 22.47 34.84
N PHE A 58 -12.01 23.12 33.90
CA PHE A 58 -11.64 24.52 33.97
C PHE A 58 -12.46 25.32 32.96
N PRO A 59 -13.68 25.77 33.34
CA PRO A 59 -14.36 26.79 32.56
C PRO A 59 -13.49 28.04 32.58
N ILE A 60 -12.84 28.32 31.46
CA ILE A 60 -12.03 29.53 31.22
C ILE A 60 -12.93 30.76 30.93
N ILE A 61 -14.24 30.61 31.13
CA ILE A 61 -15.30 31.62 30.98
C ILE A 61 -16.18 31.62 32.22
#